data_AF-A0A3M1N1D3-F1
#
_entry.id   AF-A0A3M1N1D3-F1
#
_cell.length_a   1.000
_cell.length_b   1.000
_cell.length_c   1.000
_cell.angle_alpha   90.00
_cell.angle_beta   90.00
_cell.angle_gamma   90.00
#
_symmetry.space_group_name_H-M   'P 1'
#
loop_
_entity.id
_entity.type
_entity.pdbx_description
1 polymer ?
#
loop_
_entity_poly.entity_id
_entity_poly.type
_entity_poly.pdbx_seq_one_letter_code
_entity_poly.pdbx_strand_id
1 'polypeptide(L)'
;MLPEDFPHLMNAAGFGGWVCPPAWETTLDAFITNPLTLQARSPAHPPRSARDEGLLLLHTGHPNPGLPAALQRYASVWMRSSVPVWVHLLADEHLPEVLDRLEEAGCAAGVEIRLPPGCDAQTARHITRTAWRGTPLMVQIPLTQARELADSVCSEAEAIISLGAPRGTLRASDASMLHGRVYAPALYPLVLETTLALAQAGIPVVACGAHTPAQVDALLQAGALGVQLDIPLWSDLTFPAGW
;
A
#
# COMPACT_ATOMS: atom_id res chain seq x y z
N MET A 1 -4.99 -20.94 1.49
CA MET A 1 -6.21 -20.85 0.65
C MET A 1 -6.64 -19.40 0.73
N LEU A 2 -6.75 -18.68 -0.39
CA LEU A 2 -7.11 -17.25 -0.34
C LEU A 2 -8.48 -17.09 0.36
N PRO A 3 -8.68 -16.07 1.20
CA PRO A 3 -9.96 -15.86 1.87
C PRO A 3 -11.07 -15.72 0.82
N GLU A 4 -12.20 -16.42 0.96
CA GLU A 4 -13.35 -16.30 0.04
C GLU A 4 -13.90 -14.87 -0.02
N ASP A 5 -13.63 -14.06 1.01
CA ASP A 5 -14.09 -12.66 1.16
C ASP A 5 -12.93 -11.64 1.10
N PHE A 6 -11.93 -11.83 0.22
CA PHE A 6 -10.83 -10.86 0.10
C PHE A 6 -11.35 -9.51 -0.49
N PRO A 7 -10.92 -8.34 0.04
CA PRO A 7 -11.42 -7.04 -0.43
C PRO A 7 -11.04 -6.75 -1.89
N HIS A 8 -12.01 -6.33 -2.71
CA HIS A 8 -11.81 -6.06 -4.13
C HIS A 8 -11.45 -4.59 -4.40
N LEU A 9 -11.90 -3.65 -3.58
CA LEU A 9 -11.58 -2.23 -3.71
C LEU A 9 -11.13 -1.62 -2.38
N MET A 10 -9.96 -0.97 -2.41
CA MET A 10 -9.31 -0.37 -1.24
C MET A 10 -8.70 0.99 -1.60
N ASN A 11 -8.39 1.81 -0.60
CA ASN A 11 -7.45 2.92 -0.79
C ASN A 11 -6.00 2.41 -0.71
N ALA A 12 -5.08 3.08 -1.41
CA ALA A 12 -3.65 2.83 -1.26
C ALA A 12 -3.11 3.46 0.03
N ALA A 13 -2.15 2.79 0.68
CA ALA A 13 -1.53 3.32 1.89
C ALA A 13 -0.92 4.73 1.68
N GLY A 14 -1.25 5.65 2.58
CA GLY A 14 -0.85 7.06 2.47
C GLY A 14 -1.91 7.98 1.85
N PHE A 15 -3.02 7.42 1.37
CA PHE A 15 -4.15 8.15 0.78
C PHE A 15 -5.40 7.88 1.61
N GLY A 16 -5.86 8.86 2.40
CA GLY A 16 -7.03 8.71 3.28
C GLY A 16 -6.75 8.84 4.78
N GLY A 17 -5.48 8.83 5.20
CA GLY A 17 -5.11 9.13 6.58
C GLY A 17 -5.20 7.93 7.51
N TRP A 18 -5.80 8.11 8.69
CA TRP A 18 -5.81 7.11 9.76
C TRP A 18 -7.18 6.49 9.99
N VAL A 19 -8.27 7.06 9.47
CA VAL A 19 -9.63 6.59 9.68
C VAL A 19 -10.35 6.67 8.34
N CYS A 20 -11.11 5.63 7.99
CA CYS A 20 -11.91 5.64 6.78
C CYS A 20 -12.87 6.84 6.79
N PRO A 21 -12.82 7.74 5.79
CA PRO A 21 -13.81 8.79 5.66
C PRO A 21 -15.21 8.20 5.49
N PRO A 22 -16.26 8.77 6.10
CA PRO A 22 -17.63 8.26 5.96
C PRO A 22 -18.10 8.14 4.49
N ALA A 23 -17.60 9.01 3.62
CA ALA A 23 -17.92 9.00 2.19
C ALA A 23 -17.36 7.76 1.44
N TRP A 24 -16.45 7.00 2.05
CA TRP A 24 -15.79 5.84 1.45
C TRP A 24 -16.32 4.52 2.01
N GLU A 25 -17.01 4.56 3.15
CA GLU A 25 -17.48 3.36 3.88
C GLU A 25 -18.47 2.51 3.08
N THR A 26 -19.21 3.10 2.14
CA THR A 26 -20.17 2.39 1.29
C THR A 26 -19.57 1.94 -0.04
N THR A 27 -18.28 2.19 -0.28
CA THR A 27 -17.64 1.97 -1.58
C THR A 27 -16.38 1.13 -1.48
N LEU A 28 -15.60 1.29 -0.42
CA LEU A 28 -14.43 0.44 -0.17
C LEU A 28 -14.82 -0.83 0.57
N ASP A 29 -14.21 -1.95 0.17
CA ASP A 29 -14.34 -3.23 0.88
C ASP A 29 -13.38 -3.29 2.09
N ALA A 30 -12.31 -2.48 2.08
CA ALA A 30 -11.39 -2.33 3.19
C ALA A 30 -10.65 -0.99 3.13
N PHE A 31 -10.20 -0.51 4.29
CA PHE A 31 -9.43 0.72 4.44
C PHE A 31 -7.99 0.44 4.87
N ILE A 32 -7.02 1.02 4.16
CA ILE A 32 -5.59 0.90 4.46
C ILE A 32 -5.09 2.18 5.15
N THR A 33 -4.46 2.05 6.31
CA THR A 33 -3.96 3.21 7.06
C THR A 33 -2.77 3.89 6.36
N ASN A 34 -2.47 5.12 6.78
CA ASN A 34 -1.16 5.69 6.56
C ASN A 34 -0.04 4.77 7.12
N PRO A 35 1.17 4.79 6.53
CA PRO A 35 2.27 3.95 6.97
C PRO A 35 2.72 4.21 8.41
N LEU A 36 2.92 3.15 9.18
CA LEU A 36 3.44 3.19 10.54
C LEU A 36 4.83 2.56 10.66
N THR A 37 5.55 3.05 11.66
CA THR A 37 6.78 2.48 12.21
C THR A 37 6.61 2.38 13.73
N LEU A 38 7.52 1.69 14.41
CA LEU A 38 7.51 1.66 15.87
C LEU A 38 7.61 3.09 16.43
N GLN A 39 8.63 3.82 15.96
CA GLN A 39 8.89 5.19 16.37
C GLN A 39 8.23 6.20 15.43
N ALA A 40 7.99 7.40 15.94
CA ALA A 40 7.46 8.51 15.16
C ALA A 40 8.44 8.92 14.04
N ARG A 41 7.89 9.35 12.91
CA ARG A 41 8.64 9.87 11.78
C ARG A 41 8.21 11.30 11.49
N SER A 42 9.21 12.16 11.30
CA SER A 42 9.00 13.51 10.79
C SER A 42 8.87 13.51 9.26
N PRO A 43 8.19 14.52 8.67
CA PRO A 43 8.18 14.68 7.22
C PRO A 43 9.60 14.86 6.67
N ALA A 44 9.81 14.46 5.41
CA ALA A 44 11.05 14.76 4.69
C ALA A 44 11.25 16.29 4.54
N HIS A 45 12.50 16.71 4.40
CA HIS A 45 12.83 18.10 4.12
C HIS A 45 12.24 18.55 2.76
N PRO A 46 11.79 19.80 2.62
CA PRO A 46 11.42 20.34 1.32
C PRO A 46 12.59 20.32 0.33
N PRO A 47 12.33 20.12 -0.97
CA PRO A 47 11.03 19.90 -1.59
C PRO A 47 10.53 18.45 -1.40
N ARG A 48 9.21 18.28 -1.19
CA ARG A 48 8.58 16.96 -0.96
C ARG A 48 7.80 16.44 -2.17
N SER A 49 7.69 17.26 -3.21
CA SER A 49 7.01 16.90 -4.45
C SER A 49 7.60 17.62 -5.64
N ALA A 50 7.57 16.97 -6.80
CA ALA A 50 7.83 17.57 -8.10
C ALA A 50 6.72 17.17 -9.07
N ARG A 51 6.44 18.01 -10.05
CA ARG A 51 5.46 17.75 -11.10
C ARG A 51 6.08 18.03 -12.46
N ASP A 52 5.78 17.18 -13.43
CA ASP A 52 6.24 17.33 -14.81
C ASP A 52 5.26 16.61 -15.75
N GLU A 53 4.74 17.27 -16.79
CA GLU A 53 3.84 16.69 -17.81
C GLU A 53 2.78 15.68 -17.30
N GLY A 54 2.07 15.99 -16.21
CA GLY A 54 1.04 15.09 -15.64
C GLY A 54 1.57 13.97 -14.75
N LEU A 55 2.89 13.88 -14.59
CA LEU A 55 3.59 13.07 -13.58
C LEU A 55 3.67 13.85 -12.26
N LEU A 56 3.42 13.14 -11.17
CA LEU A 56 3.65 13.60 -9.81
C LEU A 56 4.67 12.71 -9.13
N LEU A 57 5.72 13.31 -8.60
CA LEU A 57 6.70 12.63 -7.77
C LEU A 57 6.55 13.07 -6.32
N LEU A 58 6.45 12.12 -5.38
CA LEU A 58 6.27 12.38 -3.94
C LEU A 58 7.40 11.77 -3.11
N HIS A 59 7.98 12.59 -2.24
CA HIS A 59 8.94 12.22 -1.21
C HIS A 59 8.49 12.79 0.13
N THR A 60 7.54 12.13 0.79
CA THR A 60 6.92 12.65 2.02
C THR A 60 7.73 12.36 3.28
N GLY A 61 8.63 11.37 3.27
CA GLY A 61 9.31 10.86 4.46
C GLY A 61 8.48 9.87 5.31
N HIS A 62 7.22 9.63 4.91
CA HIS A 62 6.22 8.83 5.64
C HIS A 62 6.00 9.31 7.08
N PRO A 63 5.59 10.58 7.27
CA PRO A 63 5.37 11.12 8.61
C PRO A 63 4.26 10.35 9.31
N ASN A 64 4.54 9.92 10.53
CA ASN A 64 3.61 9.13 11.33
C ASN A 64 3.90 9.30 12.83
N PRO A 65 2.91 9.07 13.71
CA PRO A 65 3.06 9.33 15.14
C PRO A 65 3.81 8.21 15.89
N GLY A 66 4.20 7.13 15.22
CA GLY A 66 4.68 5.90 15.84
C GLY A 66 3.51 5.01 16.30
N LEU A 67 3.77 3.71 16.35
CA LEU A 67 2.76 2.71 16.66
C LEU A 67 2.07 2.94 18.03
N PRO A 68 2.77 3.22 19.15
CA PRO A 68 2.10 3.36 20.44
C PRO A 68 1.06 4.48 20.46
N ALA A 69 1.41 5.64 19.89
CA ALA A 69 0.51 6.79 19.81
C ALA A 69 -0.63 6.54 18.81
N ALA A 70 -0.37 5.83 17.71
CA ALA A 70 -1.41 5.44 16.76
C ALA A 70 -2.43 4.48 17.39
N LEU A 71 -1.97 3.42 18.07
CA LEU A 71 -2.85 2.46 18.75
C LEU A 71 -3.69 3.13 19.83
N GLN A 72 -3.07 3.98 20.67
CA GLN A 72 -3.78 4.74 21.69
C GLN A 72 -4.91 5.60 21.09
N ARG A 73 -4.69 6.20 19.93
CA ARG A 73 -5.63 7.13 19.32
C ARG A 73 -6.68 6.46 18.44
N TYR A 74 -6.32 5.39 17.73
CA TYR A 74 -7.12 4.88 16.62
C TYR A 74 -7.54 3.42 16.75
N ALA A 75 -6.93 2.60 17.61
CA ALA A 75 -7.26 1.15 17.69
C ALA A 75 -8.76 0.91 17.93
N SER A 76 -9.37 1.63 18.87
CA SER A 76 -10.80 1.51 19.14
C SER A 76 -11.69 2.01 18.00
N VAL A 77 -11.20 2.94 17.17
CA VAL A 77 -11.92 3.42 15.99
C VAL A 77 -11.83 2.38 14.89
N TRP A 78 -10.66 1.78 14.66
CA TRP A 78 -10.46 0.71 13.67
C TRP A 78 -11.32 -0.52 13.96
N MET A 79 -11.40 -0.95 15.22
CA MET A 79 -12.26 -2.08 15.63
C MET A 79 -13.75 -1.84 15.41
N ARG A 80 -14.19 -0.57 15.36
CA ARG A 80 -15.59 -0.20 15.14
C ARG A 80 -15.88 0.31 13.73
N SER A 81 -14.87 0.27 12.85
CA SER A 81 -15.01 0.68 11.47
C SER A 81 -16.04 -0.21 10.78
N SER A 82 -16.89 0.41 9.95
CA SER A 82 -17.86 -0.31 9.10
C SER A 82 -17.16 -1.13 8.01
N VAL A 83 -15.95 -0.71 7.60
CA VAL A 83 -15.07 -1.44 6.69
C VAL A 83 -13.86 -2.03 7.42
N PRO A 84 -13.43 -3.27 7.12
CA PRO A 84 -12.20 -3.86 7.65
C PRO A 84 -10.98 -2.93 7.48
N VAL A 85 -10.21 -2.74 8.57
CA VAL A 85 -9.01 -1.90 8.55
C VAL A 85 -7.76 -2.75 8.40
N TRP A 86 -6.97 -2.44 7.38
CA TRP A 86 -5.63 -2.99 7.15
C TRP A 86 -4.58 -1.99 7.60
N VAL A 87 -3.70 -2.41 8.51
CA VAL A 87 -2.65 -1.52 9.01
C VAL A 87 -1.42 -1.63 8.12
N HIS A 88 -1.00 -0.51 7.55
CA HIS A 88 0.20 -0.44 6.73
C HIS A 88 1.44 -0.18 7.58
N LEU A 89 2.45 -1.03 7.48
CA LEU A 89 3.72 -0.91 8.20
C LEU A 89 4.87 -0.72 7.21
N LEU A 90 5.84 0.11 7.59
CA LEU A 90 7.14 0.13 6.93
C LEU A 90 8.02 -0.93 7.59
N ALA A 91 8.56 -1.85 6.80
CA ALA A 91 9.52 -2.81 7.33
C ALA A 91 10.83 -2.12 7.71
N ASP A 92 11.24 -2.32 8.96
CA ASP A 92 12.53 -1.96 9.52
C ASP A 92 12.94 -3.04 10.55
N GLU A 93 14.05 -2.82 11.25
CA GLU A 93 14.58 -3.75 12.26
C GLU A 93 13.62 -4.00 13.44
N HIS A 94 12.63 -3.14 13.65
CA HIS A 94 11.66 -3.23 14.74
C HIS A 94 10.37 -3.96 14.35
N LEU A 95 10.29 -4.51 13.13
CA LEU A 95 9.09 -5.18 12.63
C LEU A 95 8.52 -6.25 13.57
N PRO A 96 9.30 -7.15 14.21
CA PRO A 96 8.75 -8.12 15.16
C PRO A 96 7.99 -7.47 16.32
N GLU A 97 8.56 -6.44 16.95
CA GLU A 97 7.94 -5.71 18.07
C GLU A 97 6.67 -4.97 17.64
N VAL A 98 6.68 -4.39 16.43
CA VAL A 98 5.51 -3.73 15.86
C VAL A 98 4.36 -4.71 15.66
N LEU A 99 4.67 -5.91 15.15
CA LEU A 99 3.68 -6.97 14.92
C LEU A 99 3.10 -7.50 16.23
N ASP A 100 3.94 -7.78 17.23
CA ASP A 100 3.49 -8.28 18.54
C ASP A 100 2.49 -7.28 19.18
N ARG A 101 2.82 -5.99 19.17
CA ARG A 101 1.94 -4.93 19.71
C ARG A 101 0.64 -4.77 18.92
N LEU A 102 0.69 -4.96 17.60
CA LEU A 102 -0.50 -4.86 16.75
C LEU A 102 -1.44 -6.04 16.97
N GLU A 103 -0.88 -7.24 17.13
CA GLU A 103 -1.60 -8.48 17.47
C GLU A 103 -2.25 -8.36 18.85
N GLU A 104 -1.51 -7.91 19.87
CA GLU A 104 -2.04 -7.63 21.21
C GLU A 104 -3.20 -6.62 21.20
N ALA A 105 -3.15 -5.63 20.32
CA ALA A 105 -4.20 -4.63 20.18
C ALA A 105 -5.46 -5.17 19.48
N GLY A 106 -5.35 -6.27 18.72
CA GLY A 106 -6.48 -6.94 18.06
C GLY A 106 -7.32 -6.05 17.14
N CYS A 107 -6.73 -4.99 16.58
CA CYS A 107 -7.46 -3.91 15.91
C CYS A 107 -7.35 -3.90 14.39
N ALA A 108 -6.55 -4.79 13.80
CA ALA A 108 -6.32 -4.89 12.36
C ALA A 108 -7.00 -6.15 11.80
N ALA A 109 -7.76 -6.00 10.72
CA ALA A 109 -8.30 -7.12 9.95
C ALA A 109 -7.23 -7.78 9.05
N GLY A 110 -6.18 -7.02 8.72
CA GLY A 110 -5.04 -7.47 7.94
C GLY A 110 -3.86 -6.51 8.08
N VAL A 111 -2.69 -6.93 7.59
CA VAL A 111 -1.46 -6.14 7.63
C VAL A 111 -0.93 -5.97 6.21
N GLU A 112 -0.53 -4.76 5.85
CA GLU A 112 0.24 -4.50 4.63
C GLU A 112 1.67 -4.07 5.00
N ILE A 113 2.68 -4.81 4.56
CA ILE A 113 4.09 -4.50 4.82
C ILE A 113 4.73 -3.93 3.57
N ARG A 114 5.26 -2.71 3.65
CA ARG A 114 6.10 -2.16 2.58
C ARG A 114 7.55 -2.59 2.76
N LEU A 115 8.10 -3.20 1.71
CA LEU A 115 9.53 -3.54 1.67
C LEU A 115 10.41 -2.28 1.60
N PRO A 116 11.62 -2.32 2.20
CA PRO A 116 12.58 -1.23 2.09
C PRO A 116 12.97 -0.94 0.64
N PRO A 117 13.37 0.31 0.31
CA PRO A 117 14.01 0.61 -0.96
C PRO A 117 15.20 -0.31 -1.28
N GLY A 118 15.25 -0.86 -2.50
CA GLY A 118 16.40 -1.66 -2.93
C GLY A 118 16.54 -3.00 -2.20
N CYS A 119 15.47 -3.45 -1.54
CA CYS A 119 15.39 -4.78 -0.91
C CYS A 119 15.67 -5.87 -1.94
N ASP A 120 16.57 -6.79 -1.61
CA ASP A 120 16.85 -7.98 -2.42
C ASP A 120 15.87 -9.13 -2.10
N ALA A 121 15.93 -10.19 -2.90
CA ALA A 121 15.11 -11.38 -2.74
C ALA A 121 15.22 -12.03 -1.35
N GLN A 122 16.42 -12.10 -0.79
CA GLN A 122 16.66 -12.72 0.52
C GLN A 122 16.04 -11.90 1.65
N THR A 123 16.18 -10.58 1.60
CA THR A 123 15.62 -9.65 2.58
C THR A 123 14.09 -9.64 2.46
N ALA A 124 13.54 -9.63 1.25
CA ALA A 124 12.09 -9.71 1.02
C ALA A 124 11.49 -11.00 1.62
N ARG A 125 12.17 -12.13 1.40
CA ARG A 125 11.81 -13.44 1.98
C ARG A 125 11.82 -13.39 3.51
N HIS A 126 12.88 -12.84 4.10
CA HIS A 126 13.02 -12.74 5.55
C HIS A 126 11.94 -11.85 6.19
N ILE A 127 11.68 -10.68 5.60
CA ILE A 127 10.63 -9.77 6.06
C ILE A 127 9.26 -10.44 5.98
N THR A 128 8.96 -11.09 4.85
CA THR A 128 7.66 -11.75 4.64
C THR A 128 7.45 -12.89 5.64
N ARG A 129 8.45 -13.73 5.86
CA ARG A 129 8.39 -14.80 6.87
C ARG A 129 8.19 -14.24 8.28
N THR A 130 8.84 -13.14 8.61
CA THR A 130 8.70 -12.47 9.92
C THR A 130 7.31 -11.87 10.12
N ALA A 131 6.72 -11.34 9.05
CA ALA A 131 5.40 -10.73 9.06
C ALA A 131 4.25 -11.75 9.12
N TRP A 132 4.47 -12.96 8.63
CA TRP A 132 3.43 -13.99 8.61
C TRP A 132 3.16 -14.55 10.00
N ARG A 133 1.98 -14.20 10.55
CA ARG A 133 1.52 -14.62 11.89
C ARG A 133 0.09 -15.16 11.89
N GLY A 134 -0.40 -15.60 10.74
CA GLY A 134 -1.77 -16.07 10.55
C GLY A 134 -2.81 -14.95 10.31
N THR A 135 -2.47 -13.69 10.58
CA THR A 135 -3.25 -12.53 10.10
C THR A 135 -3.05 -12.36 8.59
N PRO A 136 -4.10 -12.03 7.79
CA PRO A 136 -3.96 -11.77 6.37
C PRO A 136 -2.85 -10.74 6.06
N LEU A 137 -1.96 -11.10 5.14
CA LEU A 137 -0.73 -10.36 4.87
C LEU A 137 -0.65 -9.93 3.41
N MET A 138 -0.59 -8.62 3.19
CA MET A 138 -0.14 -8.02 1.95
C MET A 138 1.33 -7.58 2.08
N VAL A 139 2.12 -7.81 1.04
CA VAL A 139 3.50 -7.29 0.94
C VAL A 139 3.55 -6.32 -0.23
N GLN A 140 3.73 -5.04 0.08
CA GLN A 140 3.78 -3.99 -0.91
C GLN A 140 5.18 -3.91 -1.55
N ILE A 141 5.23 -4.14 -2.87
CA ILE A 141 6.44 -4.15 -3.69
C ILE A 141 6.31 -3.06 -4.76
N PRO A 142 7.34 -2.21 -4.98
CA PRO A 142 7.30 -1.26 -6.10
C PRO A 142 7.04 -1.97 -7.43
N LEU A 143 6.21 -1.38 -8.30
CA LEU A 143 5.84 -1.93 -9.60
C LEU A 143 7.03 -2.49 -10.39
N THR A 144 8.15 -1.76 -10.40
CA THR A 144 9.38 -2.12 -11.12
C THR A 144 10.12 -3.34 -10.56
N GLN A 145 9.81 -3.78 -9.34
CA GLN A 145 10.45 -4.91 -8.66
C GLN A 145 9.50 -6.10 -8.44
N ALA A 146 8.19 -5.92 -8.69
CA ALA A 146 7.18 -6.90 -8.34
C ALA A 146 7.46 -8.29 -8.96
N ARG A 147 7.82 -8.35 -10.25
CA ARG A 147 8.11 -9.60 -10.95
C ARG A 147 9.36 -10.31 -10.42
N GLU A 148 10.38 -9.55 -10.04
CA GLU A 148 11.65 -10.09 -9.53
C GLU A 148 11.49 -10.66 -8.12
N LEU A 149 10.73 -9.97 -7.27
CA LEU A 149 10.58 -10.33 -5.85
C LEU A 149 9.40 -11.25 -5.57
N ALA A 150 8.49 -11.46 -6.53
CA ALA A 150 7.25 -12.20 -6.35
C ALA A 150 7.43 -13.58 -5.70
N ASP A 151 8.27 -14.43 -6.30
CA ASP A 151 8.51 -15.78 -5.81
C ASP A 151 9.10 -15.78 -4.39
N SER A 152 9.96 -14.81 -4.10
CA SER A 152 10.61 -14.69 -2.79
C SER A 152 9.62 -14.30 -1.70
N VAL A 153 8.64 -13.46 -2.02
CA VAL A 153 7.56 -13.07 -1.11
C VAL A 153 6.57 -14.21 -0.91
N CYS A 154 6.07 -14.83 -1.99
CA CYS A 154 5.01 -15.84 -1.89
C CYS A 154 5.49 -17.22 -1.43
N SER A 155 6.80 -17.50 -1.44
CA SER A 155 7.31 -18.83 -1.06
C SER A 155 7.29 -19.15 0.45
N GLU A 156 7.07 -18.17 1.32
CA GLU A 156 7.22 -18.32 2.77
C GLU A 156 5.91 -18.20 3.56
N ALA A 157 4.87 -17.70 2.91
CA ALA A 157 3.63 -17.31 3.54
C ALA A 157 2.51 -17.32 2.49
N GLU A 158 1.26 -17.36 2.94
CA GLU A 158 0.11 -17.03 2.08
C GLU A 158 0.01 -15.51 1.87
N ALA A 159 1.12 -14.88 1.53
CA ALA A 159 1.25 -13.45 1.32
C ALA A 159 0.74 -13.05 -0.06
N ILE A 160 0.05 -11.92 -0.11
CA ILE A 160 -0.49 -11.32 -1.33
C ILE A 160 0.41 -10.14 -1.72
N ILE A 161 0.83 -10.08 -2.98
CA ILE A 161 1.61 -8.95 -3.46
C ILE A 161 0.69 -7.75 -3.62
N SER A 162 1.04 -6.62 -3.04
CA SER A 162 0.42 -5.33 -3.32
C SER A 162 1.36 -4.50 -4.21
N LEU A 163 0.89 -4.06 -5.37
CA LEU A 163 1.70 -3.22 -6.27
C LEU A 163 1.80 -1.81 -5.69
N GLY A 164 3.02 -1.37 -5.39
CA GLY A 164 3.32 -0.01 -4.94
C GLY A 164 3.83 0.88 -6.07
N ALA A 165 3.67 2.20 -5.90
CA ALA A 165 4.22 3.17 -6.83
C ALA A 165 5.74 2.97 -7.06
N PRO A 166 6.21 2.97 -8.32
CA PRO A 166 7.63 2.86 -8.63
C PRO A 166 8.38 4.11 -8.16
N ARG A 167 9.72 4.02 -8.09
CA ARG A 167 10.56 5.18 -7.77
C ARG A 167 11.13 5.82 -9.03
N GLY A 168 11.32 7.12 -8.97
CA GLY A 168 11.94 7.91 -10.02
C GLY A 168 12.62 9.15 -9.46
N THR A 169 13.13 9.98 -10.36
CA THR A 169 13.79 11.24 -10.01
C THR A 169 13.33 12.33 -10.95
N LEU A 170 12.94 13.49 -10.43
CA LEU A 170 12.59 14.68 -11.18
C LEU A 170 13.33 15.89 -10.62
N ARG A 171 13.44 16.94 -11.44
CA ARG A 171 13.90 18.24 -10.96
C ARG A 171 12.76 18.95 -10.22
N ALA A 172 13.00 19.35 -8.98
CA ALA A 172 12.06 20.13 -8.19
C ALA A 172 12.08 21.62 -8.56
N SER A 173 11.13 22.39 -8.03
CA SER A 173 10.97 23.83 -8.30
C SER A 173 12.17 24.67 -7.87
N ASP A 174 12.94 24.20 -6.88
CA ASP A 174 14.19 24.83 -6.41
C ASP A 174 15.43 24.34 -7.18
N ALA A 175 15.23 23.66 -8.32
CA ALA A 175 16.24 23.06 -9.17
C ALA A 175 17.02 21.88 -8.55
N SER A 176 16.68 21.44 -7.34
CA SER A 176 17.23 20.22 -6.74
C SER A 176 16.71 18.96 -7.44
N MET A 177 17.44 17.85 -7.32
CA MET A 177 17.00 16.55 -7.80
C MET A 177 16.20 15.86 -6.70
N LEU A 178 14.90 15.65 -6.93
CA LEU A 178 14.00 14.99 -6.00
C LEU A 178 13.82 13.53 -6.37
N HIS A 179 14.16 12.64 -5.45
CA HIS A 179 13.93 11.20 -5.58
C HIS A 179 12.70 10.77 -4.79
N GLY A 180 11.79 10.03 -5.40
CA GLY A 180 10.50 9.72 -4.75
C GLY A 180 9.64 8.72 -5.52
N ARG A 181 8.43 8.53 -5.03
CA ARG A 181 7.41 7.67 -5.64
C ARG A 181 6.75 8.40 -6.81
N VAL A 182 6.60 7.72 -7.93
CA VAL A 182 6.05 8.25 -9.18
C VAL A 182 4.59 7.85 -9.30
N TYR A 183 3.75 8.83 -9.59
CA TYR A 183 2.32 8.66 -9.87
C TYR A 183 1.99 9.36 -11.18
N ALA A 184 1.39 8.62 -12.11
CA ALA A 184 0.92 9.17 -13.38
C ALA A 184 -0.09 8.21 -14.02
N PRO A 185 -1.14 8.71 -14.71
CA PRO A 185 -2.03 7.86 -15.50
C PRO A 185 -1.30 7.01 -16.55
N ALA A 186 -0.16 7.50 -17.05
CA ALA A 186 0.70 6.79 -17.99
C ALA A 186 1.32 5.50 -17.41
N LEU A 187 1.29 5.28 -16.08
CA LEU A 187 1.74 4.03 -15.47
C LEU A 187 0.73 2.89 -15.62
N TYR A 188 -0.55 3.19 -15.89
CA TYR A 188 -1.62 2.18 -15.90
C TYR A 188 -1.33 0.97 -16.83
N PRO A 189 -0.84 1.14 -18.08
CA PRO A 189 -0.52 -0.02 -18.92
C PRO A 189 0.55 -0.94 -18.31
N LEU A 190 1.52 -0.37 -17.57
CA LEU A 190 2.55 -1.16 -16.89
C LEU A 190 2.00 -1.89 -15.67
N VAL A 191 1.05 -1.27 -14.95
CA VAL A 191 0.31 -1.91 -13.86
C VAL A 191 -0.47 -3.11 -14.40
N LEU A 192 -1.26 -2.91 -15.47
CA LEU A 192 -2.06 -3.97 -16.09
C LEU A 192 -1.18 -5.13 -16.59
N GLU A 193 -0.10 -4.84 -17.31
CA GLU A 193 0.85 -5.85 -17.78
C GLU A 193 1.48 -6.64 -16.63
N THR A 194 1.87 -5.96 -15.54
CA THR A 194 2.47 -6.62 -14.37
C THR A 194 1.44 -7.48 -13.64
N THR A 195 0.22 -7.00 -13.49
CA THR A 195 -0.90 -7.77 -12.90
C THR A 195 -1.17 -9.02 -13.72
N LEU A 196 -1.29 -8.92 -15.05
CA LEU A 196 -1.50 -10.06 -15.94
C LEU A 196 -0.37 -11.10 -15.77
N ALA A 197 0.89 -10.65 -15.79
CA ALA A 197 2.04 -11.54 -15.68
C ALA A 197 2.07 -12.28 -14.33
N LEU A 198 1.78 -11.60 -13.22
CA LEU A 198 1.74 -12.21 -11.89
C LEU A 198 0.56 -13.19 -11.75
N ALA A 199 -0.63 -12.78 -12.19
CA ALA A 199 -1.82 -13.63 -12.14
C ALA A 199 -1.65 -14.91 -12.99
N GLN A 200 -1.07 -14.80 -14.20
CA GLN A 200 -0.77 -15.95 -15.05
C GLN A 200 0.27 -16.90 -14.43
N ALA A 201 1.18 -16.37 -13.62
CA ALA A 201 2.13 -17.16 -12.84
C ALA A 201 1.50 -17.80 -11.58
N GLY A 202 0.22 -17.57 -11.32
CA GLY A 202 -0.48 -18.04 -10.11
C GLY A 202 -0.09 -17.27 -8.85
N ILE A 203 0.50 -16.08 -8.98
CA ILE A 203 0.90 -15.24 -7.87
C ILE A 203 -0.26 -14.33 -7.45
N PRO A 204 -0.73 -14.41 -6.19
CA PRO A 204 -1.76 -13.51 -5.66
C PRO A 204 -1.33 -12.04 -5.72
N VAL A 205 -2.10 -11.19 -6.39
CA VAL A 205 -1.76 -9.78 -6.59
C VAL A 205 -2.94 -8.84 -6.36
N VAL A 206 -2.70 -7.75 -5.65
CA VAL A 206 -3.53 -6.55 -5.56
C VAL A 206 -2.88 -5.45 -6.39
N ALA A 207 -3.60 -4.94 -7.37
CA ALA A 207 -3.11 -3.90 -8.26
C ALA A 207 -3.24 -2.50 -7.63
N CYS A 208 -2.44 -1.53 -8.07
CA CYS A 208 -2.59 -0.12 -7.67
C CYS A 208 -2.22 0.79 -8.85
N GLY A 209 -2.96 1.88 -9.04
CA GLY A 209 -2.73 2.85 -10.12
C GLY A 209 -3.82 2.90 -11.18
N ALA A 210 -5.03 2.42 -10.87
CA ALA A 210 -6.22 2.71 -11.66
C ALA A 210 -6.70 4.14 -11.42
N HIS A 211 -7.14 4.81 -12.49
CA HIS A 211 -7.66 6.18 -12.47
C HIS A 211 -9.12 6.29 -12.90
N THR A 212 -9.74 5.17 -13.30
CA THR A 212 -11.16 5.10 -13.67
C THR A 212 -11.76 3.75 -13.24
N PRO A 213 -13.09 3.64 -13.07
CA PRO A 213 -13.76 2.37 -12.77
C PRO A 213 -13.50 1.28 -13.83
N ALA A 214 -13.53 1.65 -15.12
CA ALA A 214 -13.24 0.70 -16.21
C ALA A 214 -11.82 0.11 -16.11
N GLN A 215 -10.86 0.88 -15.58
CA GLN A 215 -9.51 0.39 -15.32
C GLN A 215 -9.44 -0.56 -14.13
N VAL A 216 -10.27 -0.35 -13.09
CA VAL A 216 -10.45 -1.30 -11.99
C VAL A 216 -10.99 -2.62 -12.52
N ASP A 217 -12.09 -2.58 -13.28
CA ASP A 217 -12.71 -3.78 -13.86
C ASP A 217 -11.70 -4.58 -14.71
N ALA A 218 -10.91 -3.89 -15.53
CA ALA A 218 -9.88 -4.53 -16.35
C ALA A 218 -8.77 -5.18 -15.51
N LEU A 219 -8.39 -4.61 -14.37
CA LEU A 219 -7.39 -5.21 -13.47
C LEU A 219 -7.95 -6.45 -12.75
N LEU A 220 -9.22 -6.41 -12.33
CA LEU A 220 -9.90 -7.57 -11.75
C LEU A 220 -10.04 -8.69 -12.79
N GLN A 221 -10.43 -8.36 -14.03
CA GLN A 221 -10.51 -9.32 -15.14
C GLN A 221 -9.13 -9.88 -15.53
N ALA A 222 -8.06 -9.12 -15.33
CA ALA A 222 -6.68 -9.57 -15.50
C ALA A 222 -6.22 -10.56 -14.41
N GLY A 223 -7.02 -10.79 -13.37
CA GLY A 223 -6.74 -11.74 -12.28
C GLY A 223 -6.18 -11.09 -11.01
N ALA A 224 -6.27 -9.76 -10.85
CA ALA A 224 -6.05 -9.15 -9.55
C ALA A 224 -7.10 -9.62 -8.55
N LEU A 225 -6.69 -9.88 -7.31
CA LEU A 225 -7.60 -10.16 -6.20
C LEU A 225 -8.34 -8.91 -5.72
N GLY A 226 -7.74 -7.74 -5.93
CA GLY A 226 -8.32 -6.45 -5.59
C GLY A 226 -7.51 -5.31 -6.19
N VAL A 227 -8.02 -4.09 -6.05
CA VAL A 227 -7.42 -2.86 -6.56
C VAL A 227 -7.36 -1.81 -5.46
N GLN A 228 -6.18 -1.22 -5.28
CA GLN A 228 -5.94 -0.06 -4.44
C GLN A 228 -5.98 1.23 -5.27
N LEU A 229 -6.66 2.25 -4.75
CA LEU A 229 -6.76 3.57 -5.37
C LEU A 229 -5.87 4.59 -4.65
N ASP A 230 -5.00 5.27 -5.40
CA ASP A 230 -4.06 6.26 -4.86
C ASP A 230 -4.49 7.70 -5.18
N ILE A 231 -3.98 8.29 -6.26
CA ILE A 231 -4.23 9.66 -6.70
C ILE A 231 -5.71 9.99 -6.86
N PRO A 232 -6.59 9.10 -7.36
CA PRO A 232 -8.02 9.38 -7.40
C PRO A 232 -8.61 9.73 -6.03
N LEU A 233 -8.07 9.16 -4.94
CA LEU A 233 -8.53 9.42 -3.58
C LEU A 233 -7.75 10.53 -2.86
N TRP A 234 -6.79 11.17 -3.54
CA TRP A 234 -5.97 12.23 -2.93
C TRP A 234 -6.66 13.60 -2.86
N SER A 235 -7.79 13.79 -3.54
CA SER A 235 -8.60 15.02 -3.48
C SER A 235 -9.33 15.17 -2.13
N ASP A 236 -10.34 16.04 -2.04
CA ASP A 236 -11.03 16.53 -0.83
C ASP A 236 -11.75 15.46 0.06
N LEU A 237 -11.25 14.22 0.09
CA LEU A 237 -11.81 13.05 0.78
C LEU A 237 -13.24 12.70 0.32
N THR A 238 -13.67 13.25 -0.81
CA THR A 238 -14.83 12.78 -1.56
C THR A 238 -14.42 11.60 -2.43
N PHE A 239 -15.31 10.60 -2.57
CA PHE A 239 -15.12 9.59 -3.59
C PHE A 239 -15.39 10.23 -4.97
N PRO A 240 -14.57 9.98 -6.00
CA PRO A 240 -14.75 10.69 -7.27
C PRO A 240 -16.07 10.28 -7.93
N ALA A 241 -16.72 11.22 -8.62
CA ALA A 241 -18.00 10.96 -9.27
C ALA A 241 -17.88 9.85 -10.33
N GLY A 242 -18.84 8.92 -10.32
CA GLY A 242 -18.90 7.81 -11.29
C GLY A 242 -18.14 6.55 -10.88
N TRP A 243 -17.61 6.50 -9.65
CA TRP A 243 -17.07 5.30 -9.04
C TRP A 243 -18.08 4.63 -8.10
#